data_AF-A0A7W1RU32-F1
#
_entry.id   AF-A0A7W1RU32-F1
#
_cell.length_a   1.000
_cell.length_b   1.000
_cell.length_c   1.000
_cell.angle_alpha   90.00
_cell.angle_beta   90.00
_cell.angle_gamma   90.00
#
_symmetry.space_group_name_H-M   'P 1'
#
loop_
_entity.id
_entity.type
_entity.pdbx_description
1 polymer ?
#
loop_
_entity_poly.entity_id
_entity_poly.type
_entity_poly.pdbx_seq_one_letter_code
_entity_poly.pdbx_strand_id
1 'polypeptide(L)'
;MSIDDSVARDPRITELAKVLNWKRREVVGCLVQDVWPICYDQATHLVSARMIDSAADHQGFAEAMIECELARRDRSGKLRVSGARERVKYIKDKAEAGREGGIKSGISRRKGTKQNTKQPEAGGNPPDPVNPSAPDPIPANPNKTKNPLTPQGGLSCDSFFSVSSDSGETHQRTVAVVLEKLGGHSGTSFSGTPQHSKLIADRLSDGITELDLRKVVAYCALELGWRDKPDMKKYLRPETLFSPKGISKYLDAARSWSRTLDGIGELEHAQAVGGAA
;
A
#
# COMPACT_ATOMS: atom_id res chain seq x y z
N MET A 1 18.11 -6.83 11.91
CA MET A 1 18.21 -5.43 12.36
C MET A 1 17.19 -4.63 11.58
N SER A 2 16.28 -3.94 12.26
CA SER A 2 15.45 -2.93 11.59
C SER A 2 16.36 -1.80 11.12
N ILE A 3 16.03 -1.20 9.98
CA ILE A 3 16.74 -0.02 9.48
C ILE A 3 16.76 1.05 10.58
N ASP A 4 15.68 1.19 11.34
CA ASP A 4 15.53 2.16 12.42
C ASP A 4 16.63 2.10 13.50
N ASP A 5 17.10 0.90 13.89
CA ASP A 5 18.09 0.79 14.98
C ASP A 5 19.49 1.25 14.53
N SER A 6 19.85 1.01 13.26
CA SER A 6 21.13 1.49 12.72
C SER A 6 21.16 3.01 12.58
N VAL A 7 20.03 3.61 12.23
CA VAL A 7 19.86 5.04 11.96
C VAL A 7 19.73 5.81 13.28
N ALA A 8 19.12 5.20 14.29
CA ALA A 8 19.03 5.75 15.62
C ALA A 8 20.41 5.94 16.28
N ARG A 9 21.41 5.11 15.96
CA ARG A 9 22.70 5.08 16.65
C ARG A 9 23.86 5.68 15.85
N ASP A 10 23.67 5.99 14.57
CA ASP A 10 24.75 6.48 13.72
C ASP A 10 25.13 7.94 14.08
N PRO A 11 26.35 8.20 14.58
CA PRO A 11 26.78 9.56 14.95
C PRO A 11 26.88 10.48 13.73
N ARG A 12 27.08 9.93 12.52
CA ARG A 12 27.18 10.72 11.29
C ARG A 12 25.92 11.50 10.97
N ILE A 13 24.76 10.99 11.41
CA ILE A 13 23.47 11.67 11.23
C ILE A 13 23.38 12.91 12.14
N THR A 14 23.97 12.84 13.33
CA THR A 14 24.06 13.99 14.24
C THR A 14 24.98 15.08 13.67
N GLU A 15 26.09 14.68 13.04
CA GLU A 15 26.97 15.63 12.34
C GLU A 15 26.28 16.27 11.13
N LEU A 16 25.55 15.47 10.34
CA LEU A 16 24.76 16.00 9.22
C LEU A 16 23.72 17.02 9.68
N ALA A 17 23.06 16.76 10.81
CA ALA A 17 22.12 17.70 11.42
C ALA A 17 22.78 19.03 11.81
N LYS A 18 24.03 19.01 12.31
CA LYS A 18 24.78 20.24 12.61
C LYS A 18 25.16 20.99 11.33
N VAL A 19 25.65 20.29 10.31
CA VAL A 19 26.05 20.90 9.02
C VAL A 19 24.88 21.60 8.36
N LEU A 20 23.69 20.99 8.39
CA LEU A 20 22.47 21.54 7.78
C LEU A 20 21.72 22.51 8.70
N ASN A 21 22.14 22.67 9.96
CA ASN A 21 21.39 23.39 11.00
C ASN A 21 19.94 22.88 11.17
N TRP A 22 19.76 21.56 11.09
CA TRP A 22 18.49 20.87 11.23
C TRP A 22 18.41 20.14 12.57
N LYS A 23 17.20 19.79 13.01
CA LYS A 23 17.05 18.84 14.11
C LYS A 23 17.38 17.45 13.61
N ARG A 24 18.01 16.64 14.46
CA ARG A 24 18.33 15.23 14.16
C ARG A 24 17.11 14.45 13.61
N ARG A 25 15.92 14.69 14.16
CA ARG A 25 14.68 14.03 13.72
C ARG A 25 14.31 14.39 12.27
N GLU A 26 14.56 15.62 11.84
CA GLU A 26 14.28 16.09 10.48
C GLU A 26 15.23 15.42 9.48
N VAL A 27 16.52 15.34 9.80
CA VAL A 27 17.50 14.62 8.98
C VAL A 27 17.15 13.14 8.87
N VAL A 28 16.78 12.49 9.97
CA VAL A 28 16.34 11.08 9.93
C VAL A 28 15.10 10.91 9.06
N GLY A 29 14.11 11.80 9.22
CA GLY A 29 12.90 11.81 8.38
C GLY A 29 13.26 11.90 6.90
N CYS A 30 14.10 12.87 6.53
CA CYS A 30 14.52 13.09 5.16
C CYS A 30 15.29 11.89 4.57
N LEU A 31 16.22 11.29 5.32
CA LEU A 31 16.96 10.12 4.87
C LEU A 31 16.02 8.91 4.64
N VAL A 32 15.12 8.65 5.59
CA VAL A 32 14.24 7.46 5.59
C VAL A 32 13.09 7.59 4.60
N GLN A 33 12.48 8.78 4.52
CA GLN A 33 11.24 9.02 3.77
C GLN A 33 11.49 9.53 2.35
N ASP A 34 12.61 10.21 2.10
CA ASP A 34 12.86 10.86 0.82
C ASP A 34 14.06 10.25 0.08
N VAL A 35 15.23 10.16 0.72
CA VAL A 35 16.47 9.77 0.03
C VAL A 35 16.57 8.26 -0.21
N TRP A 36 16.34 7.44 0.80
CA TRP A 36 16.45 5.98 0.65
C TRP A 36 15.39 5.33 -0.25
N PRO A 37 14.12 5.77 -0.26
CA PRO A 37 13.13 5.23 -1.18
C PRO A 37 13.58 5.30 -2.64
N ILE A 38 14.26 6.38 -3.05
CA ILE A 38 14.85 6.47 -4.40
C ILE A 38 15.83 5.33 -4.68
N CYS A 39 16.66 4.98 -3.70
CA CYS A 39 17.61 3.86 -3.82
C CYS A 39 16.87 2.52 -3.95
N TYR A 40 15.74 2.38 -3.23
CA TYR A 40 14.94 1.15 -3.22
C TYR A 40 14.17 0.96 -4.53
N ASP A 41 13.53 2.02 -5.02
CA ASP A 41 12.76 2.02 -6.26
C ASP A 41 13.64 1.70 -7.47
N GLN A 42 14.86 2.24 -7.48
CA GLN A 42 15.84 1.96 -8.53
C GLN A 42 16.64 0.67 -8.30
N ALA A 43 16.42 -0.03 -7.18
CA ALA A 43 17.21 -1.18 -6.74
C ALA A 43 18.73 -0.96 -6.87
N THR A 44 19.19 0.25 -6.54
CA THR A 44 20.60 0.64 -6.60
C THR A 44 20.94 1.56 -5.45
N HIS A 45 22.11 1.38 -4.87
CA HIS A 45 22.68 2.27 -3.85
C HIS A 45 23.51 3.40 -4.47
N LEU A 46 23.49 3.53 -5.80
CA LEU A 46 24.20 4.56 -6.57
C LEU A 46 23.20 5.56 -7.15
N VAL A 47 23.22 6.78 -6.64
CA VAL A 47 22.25 7.85 -6.93
C VAL A 47 22.98 9.13 -7.33
N SER A 48 22.45 9.94 -8.26
CA SER A 48 23.06 11.24 -8.60
C SER A 48 22.85 12.26 -7.48
N ALA A 49 23.83 13.16 -7.28
CA ALA A 49 23.74 14.23 -6.28
C ALA A 49 22.47 15.09 -6.46
N ARG A 50 22.17 15.47 -7.71
CA ARG A 50 20.96 16.24 -8.04
C ARG A 50 19.67 15.56 -7.58
N MET A 51 19.58 14.23 -7.68
CA MET A 51 18.38 13.50 -7.28
C MET A 51 18.25 13.42 -5.76
N ILE A 52 19.37 13.35 -5.02
CA ILE A 52 19.37 13.46 -3.56
C ILE A 52 18.90 14.85 -3.14
N ASP A 53 19.46 15.92 -3.73
CA ASP A 53 19.08 17.29 -3.39
C ASP A 53 17.60 17.59 -3.70
N SER A 54 17.10 17.10 -4.84
CA SER A 54 15.68 17.27 -5.21
C SER A 54 14.73 16.52 -4.29
N ALA A 55 15.11 15.32 -3.81
CA ALA A 55 14.27 14.58 -2.88
C ALA A 55 14.32 15.14 -1.46
N ALA A 56 15.48 15.63 -1.03
CA ALA A 56 15.63 16.29 0.26
C ALA A 56 15.03 17.70 0.30
N ASP A 57 14.57 18.22 -0.84
CA ASP A 57 14.16 19.62 -1.05
C ASP A 57 15.17 20.62 -0.48
N HIS A 58 16.46 20.30 -0.62
CA HIS A 58 17.54 21.07 -0.04
C HIS A 58 18.79 21.01 -0.92
N GLN A 59 19.20 22.16 -1.45
CA GLN A 59 20.40 22.26 -2.28
C GLN A 59 21.67 22.01 -1.46
N GLY A 60 22.57 21.16 -1.97
CA GLY A 60 23.81 20.81 -1.28
C GLY A 60 23.63 19.78 -0.15
N PHE A 61 22.46 19.15 -0.04
CA PHE A 61 22.24 18.05 0.90
C PHE A 61 23.16 16.87 0.57
N ALA A 62 23.34 16.57 -0.72
CA ALA A 62 24.23 15.55 -1.21
C ALA A 62 25.69 15.80 -0.82
N GLU A 63 26.17 17.04 -0.93
CA GLU A 63 27.50 17.45 -0.49
C GLU A 63 27.66 17.29 1.03
N ALA A 64 26.67 17.72 1.82
CA ALA A 64 26.69 17.54 3.27
C ALA A 64 26.71 16.05 3.68
N MET A 65 25.99 15.19 2.94
CA MET A 65 26.07 13.73 3.15
C MET A 65 27.47 13.18 2.87
N ILE A 66 28.20 13.72 1.90
CA ILE A 66 29.58 13.30 1.59
C ILE A 66 30.51 13.74 2.72
N GLU A 67 30.37 14.99 3.17
CA GLU A 67 31.14 15.55 4.29
C GLU A 67 30.98 14.72 5.56
N CYS A 68 29.77 14.25 5.85
CA CYS A 68 29.47 13.41 7.00
C CYS A 68 29.71 11.91 6.76
N GLU A 69 30.34 11.53 5.66
CA GLU A 69 30.59 10.13 5.25
C GLU A 69 29.34 9.23 5.16
N LEU A 70 28.16 9.82 4.97
CA LEU A 70 26.91 9.12 4.68
C LEU A 70 26.78 8.79 3.19
N ALA A 71 27.51 9.51 2.33
CA ALA A 71 27.64 9.20 0.92
C ALA A 71 29.13 9.24 0.48
N ARG A 72 29.46 8.51 -0.60
CA ARG A 72 30.79 8.58 -1.23
C ARG A 72 30.67 8.71 -2.74
N ARG A 73 31.51 9.55 -3.36
CA ARG A 73 31.57 9.65 -4.83
C ARG A 73 32.13 8.34 -5.41
N ASP A 74 31.42 7.78 -6.37
CA ASP A 74 31.83 6.63 -7.15
C ASP A 74 32.55 7.09 -8.43
N ARG A 75 33.31 6.20 -9.08
CA ARG A 75 34.05 6.52 -10.32
C ARG A 75 33.14 6.99 -11.45
N SER A 76 31.86 6.58 -11.41
CA SER A 76 30.81 6.98 -12.34
C SER A 76 30.29 8.41 -12.13
N GLY A 77 30.76 9.12 -11.10
CA GLY A 77 30.24 10.45 -10.71
C GLY A 77 28.94 10.38 -9.89
N LYS A 78 28.36 9.19 -9.70
CA LYS A 78 27.22 8.97 -8.80
C LYS A 78 27.67 8.86 -7.34
N LEU A 79 26.74 9.07 -6.42
CA LEU A 79 26.94 8.93 -4.99
C LEU A 79 26.47 7.57 -4.51
N ARG A 80 27.36 6.91 -3.77
CA ARG A 80 27.10 5.68 -3.06
C ARG A 80 26.53 6.00 -1.68
N VAL A 81 25.24 5.73 -1.48
CA VAL A 81 24.52 6.04 -0.23
C VAL A 81 24.73 4.92 0.80
N SER A 82 25.15 5.29 2.02
CA SER A 82 25.30 4.37 3.16
C SER A 82 23.93 3.93 3.70
N GLY A 83 23.83 2.71 4.21
CA GLY A 83 22.58 2.15 4.77
C GLY A 83 21.58 1.62 3.73
N ALA A 84 21.67 2.06 2.47
CA ALA A 84 20.81 1.56 1.40
C ALA A 84 21.26 0.19 0.83
N ARG A 85 22.54 -0.17 0.98
CA ARG A 85 23.15 -1.32 0.30
C ARG A 85 22.52 -2.66 0.71
N GLU A 86 22.36 -2.88 2.00
CA GLU A 86 21.82 -4.12 2.56
C GLU A 86 20.37 -4.32 2.13
N ARG A 87 19.60 -3.22 2.13
CA ARG A 87 18.19 -3.24 1.71
C ARG A 87 18.04 -3.46 0.22
N VAL A 88 18.84 -2.80 -0.61
CA VAL A 88 18.89 -3.03 -2.06
C VAL A 88 19.27 -4.48 -2.37
N LYS A 89 20.25 -5.05 -1.64
CA LYS A 89 20.61 -6.46 -1.78
C LYS A 89 19.42 -7.37 -1.46
N TYR A 90 18.76 -7.15 -0.33
CA TYR A 90 17.57 -7.92 0.04
C TYR A 90 16.45 -7.84 -1.01
N ILE A 91 16.20 -6.66 -1.58
CA ILE A 91 15.20 -6.48 -2.66
C ILE A 91 15.59 -7.30 -3.89
N LYS A 92 16.88 -7.29 -4.29
CA LYS A 92 17.38 -8.09 -5.42
C LYS A 92 17.25 -9.58 -5.18
N ASP A 93 17.71 -10.06 -4.02
CA ASP A 93 17.66 -11.47 -3.64
C ASP A 93 16.20 -11.96 -3.61
N LYS A 94 15.27 -11.15 -3.09
CA LYS A 94 13.84 -11.47 -3.07
C LYS A 94 13.22 -11.50 -4.48
N ALA A 95 13.61 -10.58 -5.36
CA ALA A 95 13.16 -10.56 -6.75
C ALA A 95 13.71 -11.76 -7.55
N GLU A 96 14.93 -12.21 -7.26
CA GLU A 96 15.53 -13.40 -7.86
C GLU A 96 14.85 -14.68 -7.37
N ALA A 97 14.67 -14.84 -6.05
CA ALA A 97 13.95 -15.97 -5.48
C ALA A 97 12.51 -16.08 -6.02
N GLY A 98 11.82 -14.95 -6.20
CA GLY A 98 10.49 -14.91 -6.82
C GLY A 98 10.50 -15.37 -8.27
N ARG A 99 11.51 -14.97 -9.06
CA ARG A 99 11.68 -15.42 -10.45
C ARG A 99 11.95 -16.92 -10.53
N GLU A 100 12.85 -17.43 -9.69
CA GLU A 100 13.12 -18.87 -9.63
C GLU A 100 11.88 -19.68 -9.24
N GLY A 101 11.14 -19.24 -8.22
CA GLY A 101 9.89 -19.85 -7.79
C GLY A 101 8.84 -19.87 -8.91
N GLY A 102 8.74 -18.76 -9.66
CA GLY A 102 7.86 -18.65 -10.84
C GLY A 102 8.23 -19.64 -11.95
N ILE A 103 9.53 -19.75 -12.28
CA ILE A 103 10.03 -20.70 -13.29
C ILE A 103 9.75 -22.15 -12.85
N LYS A 104 10.09 -22.50 -11.60
CA LYS A 104 9.85 -23.85 -11.04
C LYS A 104 8.35 -24.19 -11.07
N SER A 105 7.49 -23.27 -10.63
CA SER A 105 6.03 -23.42 -10.68
C SER A 105 5.51 -23.58 -12.12
N GLY A 106 6.02 -22.79 -13.07
CA GLY A 106 5.65 -22.88 -14.48
C GLY A 106 6.02 -24.22 -15.11
N ILE A 107 7.22 -24.73 -14.83
CA ILE A 107 7.67 -26.05 -15.27
C ILE A 107 6.79 -27.16 -14.67
N SER A 108 6.48 -27.07 -13.37
CA SER A 108 5.61 -28.04 -12.69
C SER A 108 4.22 -28.10 -13.32
N ARG A 109 3.61 -26.93 -13.60
CA ARG A 109 2.29 -26.84 -14.26
C ARG A 109 2.32 -27.46 -15.66
N ARG A 110 3.34 -27.17 -16.47
CA ARG A 110 3.50 -27.74 -17.83
C ARG A 110 3.66 -29.27 -17.81
N LYS A 111 4.33 -29.83 -16.80
CA LYS A 111 4.46 -31.28 -16.64
C LYS A 111 3.14 -31.93 -16.21
N GLY A 112 2.39 -31.31 -15.30
CA GLY A 112 1.09 -31.82 -14.83
C GLY A 112 0.01 -31.87 -15.92
N THR A 113 -0.03 -30.88 -16.83
CA THR A 113 -1.04 -30.84 -17.91
C THR A 113 -0.91 -31.99 -18.91
N LYS A 114 0.27 -32.60 -19.08
CA LYS A 114 0.46 -33.72 -20.01
C LYS A 114 -0.06 -35.08 -19.49
N GLN A 115 -0.38 -35.21 -18.20
CA GLN A 115 -0.84 -36.47 -17.62
C GLN A 115 -2.37 -36.62 -17.54
N ASN A 116 -3.15 -35.60 -17.87
CA ASN A 116 -4.61 -35.65 -17.72
C ASN A 116 -5.39 -35.29 -19.00
N THR A 117 -4.93 -35.77 -20.16
CA THR A 117 -5.76 -35.86 -21.37
C THR A 117 -6.37 -37.26 -21.45
N LYS A 118 -7.24 -37.59 -20.48
CA LYS A 118 -8.32 -38.55 -20.73
C LYS A 118 -9.58 -37.70 -20.91
N GLN A 119 -10.21 -37.87 -22.07
CA GLN A 119 -11.38 -37.13 -22.53
C GLN A 119 -12.44 -36.98 -21.42
N PRO A 120 -12.96 -35.77 -21.15
CA PRO A 120 -14.30 -35.66 -20.58
C PRO A 120 -15.30 -35.94 -21.70
N GLU A 121 -16.00 -37.07 -21.60
CA GLU A 121 -17.19 -37.32 -22.41
C GLU A 121 -18.22 -36.23 -22.11
N ALA A 122 -18.74 -35.61 -23.17
CA ALA A 122 -19.77 -34.60 -23.12
C ALA A 122 -21.11 -35.23 -22.71
N GLY A 123 -21.33 -35.39 -21.40
CA GLY A 123 -22.65 -35.61 -20.84
C GLY A 123 -23.43 -34.30 -20.82
N GLY A 124 -24.49 -34.22 -21.63
CA GLY A 124 -25.31 -33.02 -21.78
C GLY A 124 -25.99 -32.57 -20.48
N ASN A 125 -26.00 -31.26 -20.24
CA ASN A 125 -26.85 -30.67 -19.23
C ASN A 125 -28.31 -30.58 -19.74
N PRO A 126 -29.32 -30.97 -18.92
CA PRO A 126 -30.71 -30.65 -19.20
C PRO A 126 -30.98 -29.15 -19.02
N PRO A 127 -32.03 -28.59 -19.65
CA PRO A 127 -32.37 -27.17 -19.54
C PRO A 127 -32.91 -26.83 -18.14
N ASP A 128 -32.46 -25.70 -17.60
CA ASP A 128 -32.93 -25.15 -16.32
C ASP A 128 -34.43 -24.82 -16.34
N PRO A 129 -35.16 -25.10 -15.25
CA PRO A 129 -36.54 -24.65 -15.11
C PRO A 129 -36.61 -23.13 -14.91
N VAL A 130 -37.49 -22.51 -15.68
CA VAL A 130 -37.93 -21.12 -15.57
C VAL A 130 -38.33 -20.81 -14.13
N ASN A 131 -37.70 -19.79 -13.54
CA ASN A 131 -38.04 -19.25 -12.22
C ASN A 131 -39.04 -18.10 -12.38
N PRO A 132 -40.33 -18.25 -12.05
CA PRO A 132 -41.24 -17.13 -11.96
C PRO A 132 -41.25 -16.57 -10.54
N SER A 133 -41.61 -15.29 -10.45
CA SER A 133 -41.98 -14.55 -9.24
C SER A 133 -40.89 -13.63 -8.67
N ALA A 134 -41.08 -12.37 -9.04
CA ALA A 134 -40.73 -11.21 -8.24
C ALA A 134 -41.28 -11.32 -6.80
N PRO A 135 -40.71 -10.55 -5.87
CA PRO A 135 -41.51 -9.98 -4.79
C PRO A 135 -41.44 -8.44 -4.78
N ASP A 136 -42.63 -7.88 -4.63
CA ASP A 136 -42.96 -6.49 -4.32
C ASP A 136 -42.48 -6.05 -2.90
N PRO A 137 -42.60 -4.75 -2.53
CA PRO A 137 -41.71 -4.09 -1.58
C PRO A 137 -42.24 -3.88 -0.13
N ILE A 138 -41.30 -3.73 0.83
CA ILE A 138 -41.33 -2.93 2.12
C ILE A 138 -42.24 -3.50 3.26
N PRO A 139 -42.08 -3.30 4.62
CA PRO A 139 -41.40 -2.23 5.41
C PRO A 139 -40.58 -2.64 6.67
N ALA A 140 -40.16 -1.59 7.40
CA ALA A 140 -39.32 -1.47 8.60
C ALA A 140 -39.72 -2.22 9.91
N ASN A 141 -38.67 -2.53 10.71
CA ASN A 141 -38.44 -2.54 12.20
C ASN A 141 -39.65 -2.26 13.15
N PRO A 142 -39.74 -2.75 14.43
CA PRO A 142 -38.63 -2.89 15.42
C PRO A 142 -38.71 -3.96 16.58
N ASN A 143 -37.57 -4.13 17.28
CA ASN A 143 -37.38 -4.31 18.76
C ASN A 143 -37.36 -5.70 19.48
N LYS A 144 -36.38 -5.82 20.43
CA LYS A 144 -36.26 -6.68 21.67
C LYS A 144 -36.07 -8.21 21.49
N THR A 145 -35.14 -8.92 22.15
CA THR A 145 -34.99 -9.09 23.61
C THR A 145 -33.66 -9.80 24.01
N LYS A 146 -33.21 -9.47 25.23
CA LYS A 146 -32.13 -9.96 26.12
C LYS A 146 -31.93 -11.49 26.24
N ASN A 147 -30.70 -11.97 26.48
CA ASN A 147 -30.13 -12.28 27.83
C ASN A 147 -28.74 -12.99 27.78
N PRO A 148 -27.98 -13.04 28.92
CA PRO A 148 -26.55 -13.35 29.02
C PRO A 148 -26.27 -14.78 29.55
N LEU A 149 -25.02 -15.26 29.45
CA LEU A 149 -24.40 -16.20 30.40
C LEU A 149 -22.88 -16.33 30.19
N THR A 150 -22.14 -16.02 31.25
CA THR A 150 -20.75 -16.41 31.52
C THR A 150 -20.75 -17.84 32.11
N PRO A 151 -19.61 -18.56 32.06
CA PRO A 151 -18.92 -18.81 33.34
C PRO A 151 -17.39 -18.65 33.29
N GLN A 152 -16.86 -18.32 34.46
CA GLN A 152 -15.46 -18.09 34.81
C GLN A 152 -14.65 -19.39 34.99
N GLY A 153 -13.32 -19.22 34.90
CA GLY A 153 -12.28 -20.05 35.53
C GLY A 153 -11.05 -20.13 34.62
N GLY A 154 -9.83 -19.68 34.91
CA GLY A 154 -9.20 -19.12 36.12
C GLY A 154 -7.72 -19.56 36.13
N LEU A 155 -6.81 -18.63 36.47
CA LEU A 155 -5.35 -18.78 36.78
C LEU A 155 -4.41 -18.75 35.56
N SER A 156 -3.75 -17.63 35.20
CA SER A 156 -2.67 -16.84 35.85
C SER A 156 -1.25 -17.32 35.53
N CYS A 157 -0.50 -16.51 34.77
CA CYS A 157 0.88 -16.14 35.11
C CYS A 157 1.23 -14.78 34.50
N ASP A 158 1.85 -13.96 35.34
CA ASP A 158 2.14 -12.54 35.21
C ASP A 158 3.09 -12.12 34.08
N SER A 159 2.78 -10.92 33.56
CA SER A 159 3.70 -9.82 33.25
C SER A 159 4.86 -10.06 32.29
N PHE A 160 4.91 -9.34 31.15
CA PHE A 160 6.04 -8.46 30.79
C PHE A 160 5.76 -7.71 29.45
N PHE A 161 5.86 -6.38 29.52
CA PHE A 161 5.84 -5.36 28.45
C PHE A 161 4.53 -5.07 27.71
N SER A 162 3.76 -4.13 28.30
CA SER A 162 2.86 -3.25 27.56
C SER A 162 3.66 -2.32 26.65
N VAL A 163 3.84 -2.72 25.38
CA VAL A 163 4.25 -1.82 24.30
C VAL A 163 2.99 -1.17 23.73
N SER A 164 2.69 0.03 24.23
CA SER A 164 1.63 0.89 23.69
C SER A 164 2.25 2.22 23.27
N SER A 165 1.79 2.70 22.10
CA SER A 165 1.73 4.12 21.69
C SER A 165 2.65 4.64 20.58
N ASP A 166 2.87 3.90 19.48
CA ASP A 166 3.38 4.54 18.23
C ASP A 166 2.69 4.07 16.95
N SER A 167 2.33 2.79 16.82
CA SER A 167 1.59 2.26 15.67
C SER A 167 0.11 2.70 15.62
N GLY A 168 -0.48 3.10 16.76
CA GLY A 168 -1.87 3.54 16.82
C GLY A 168 -2.10 4.90 16.16
N GLU A 169 -1.14 5.82 16.30
CA GLU A 169 -1.28 7.20 15.81
C GLU A 169 -1.09 7.27 14.28
N THR A 170 -0.18 6.46 13.73
CA THR A 170 0.02 6.33 12.28
C THR A 170 -1.20 5.71 11.60
N HIS A 171 -1.76 4.62 12.14
CA HIS A 171 -2.99 4.05 11.63
C HIS A 171 -4.17 5.03 11.70
N GLN A 172 -4.31 5.81 12.79
CA GLN A 172 -5.37 6.81 12.90
C GLN A 172 -5.23 7.94 11.87
N ARG A 173 -4.02 8.41 11.58
CA ARG A 173 -3.77 9.40 10.51
C ARG A 173 -4.13 8.82 9.14
N THR A 174 -3.69 7.60 8.83
CA THR A 174 -4.04 6.91 7.58
C THR A 174 -5.54 6.72 7.42
N VAL A 175 -6.25 6.33 8.48
CA VAL A 175 -7.71 6.21 8.51
C VAL A 175 -8.37 7.54 8.14
N ALA A 176 -7.91 8.65 8.74
CA ALA A 176 -8.47 9.97 8.47
C ALA A 176 -8.32 10.36 7.00
N VAL A 177 -7.14 10.15 6.41
CA VAL A 177 -6.85 10.45 5.00
C VAL A 177 -7.73 9.64 4.05
N VAL A 178 -7.91 8.33 4.32
CA VAL A 178 -8.75 7.46 3.49
C VAL A 178 -10.23 7.86 3.58
N LEU A 179 -10.72 8.20 4.77
CA LEU A 179 -12.11 8.64 4.97
C LEU A 179 -12.37 10.01 4.34
N GLU A 180 -11.43 10.94 4.42
CA GLU A 180 -11.52 12.24 3.75
C GLU A 180 -11.63 12.06 2.22
N LYS A 181 -10.77 11.21 1.64
CA LYS A 181 -10.80 10.93 0.20
C LYS A 181 -12.11 10.29 -0.22
N LEU A 182 -12.63 9.34 0.56
CA LEU A 182 -13.93 8.72 0.32
C LEU A 182 -15.08 9.74 0.45
N GLY A 183 -14.99 10.66 1.41
CA GLY A 183 -15.95 11.75 1.60
C GLY A 183 -16.01 12.67 0.39
N GLY A 184 -14.85 13.01 -0.19
CA GLY A 184 -14.76 13.82 -1.41
C GLY A 184 -15.44 13.20 -2.65
N HIS A 185 -15.48 11.86 -2.74
CA HIS A 185 -16.12 11.16 -3.87
C HIS A 185 -17.60 10.83 -3.63
N SER A 186 -17.98 10.54 -2.39
CA SER A 186 -19.36 10.22 -2.01
C SER A 186 -20.23 11.47 -1.78
N GLY A 187 -19.62 12.62 -1.50
CA GLY A 187 -20.34 13.84 -1.09
C GLY A 187 -20.91 13.75 0.33
N THR A 188 -20.53 12.72 1.10
CA THR A 188 -20.90 12.54 2.51
C THR A 188 -19.65 12.49 3.36
N SER A 189 -19.54 13.37 4.34
CA SER A 189 -18.43 13.36 5.30
C SER A 189 -18.60 12.19 6.27
N PHE A 190 -17.71 11.19 6.17
CA PHE A 190 -17.67 10.08 7.11
C PHE A 190 -16.85 10.50 8.32
N SER A 191 -17.46 10.53 9.51
CA SER A 191 -16.70 10.69 10.74
C SER A 191 -15.90 9.41 11.01
N GLY A 192 -14.71 9.57 11.61
CA GLY A 192 -13.81 8.48 12.02
C GLY A 192 -14.38 7.68 13.18
N THR A 193 -15.59 7.15 13.04
CA THR A 193 -16.22 6.29 14.04
C THR A 193 -15.32 5.08 14.31
N PRO A 194 -15.39 4.51 15.52
CA PRO A 194 -14.61 3.32 15.88
C PRO A 194 -14.86 2.13 14.94
N GLN A 195 -16.03 2.06 14.29
CA GLN A 195 -16.35 1.04 13.31
C GLN A 195 -15.62 1.25 11.97
N HIS A 196 -15.63 2.48 11.44
CA HIS A 196 -14.95 2.79 10.18
C HIS A 196 -13.42 2.69 10.32
N SER A 197 -12.89 3.17 11.45
CA SER A 197 -11.46 3.09 11.75
C SER A 197 -11.00 1.65 11.91
N LYS A 198 -11.78 0.79 12.59
CA LYS A 198 -11.48 -0.63 12.72
C LYS A 198 -11.42 -1.34 11.37
N LEU A 199 -12.40 -1.11 10.50
CA LEU A 199 -12.41 -1.72 9.17
C LEU A 199 -11.16 -1.40 8.35
N ILE A 200 -10.67 -0.16 8.42
CA ILE A 200 -9.47 0.27 7.70
C ILE A 200 -8.21 -0.27 8.39
N ALA A 201 -8.14 -0.21 9.72
CA ALA A 201 -7.01 -0.71 10.50
C ALA A 201 -6.81 -2.23 10.33
N ASP A 202 -7.90 -2.99 10.24
CA ASP A 202 -7.87 -4.43 9.95
C ASP A 202 -7.20 -4.67 8.57
N ARG A 203 -7.47 -3.82 7.56
CA ARG A 203 -6.83 -3.93 6.23
C ARG A 203 -5.36 -3.54 6.21
N LEU A 204 -5.00 -2.53 7.00
CA LEU A 204 -3.58 -2.18 7.18
C LEU A 204 -2.83 -3.35 7.84
N SER A 205 -3.49 -4.04 8.78
CA SER A 205 -2.95 -5.24 9.44
C SER A 205 -2.84 -6.45 8.49
N ASP A 206 -3.75 -6.57 7.51
CA ASP A 206 -3.68 -7.56 6.42
C ASP A 206 -2.52 -7.28 5.42
N GLY A 207 -1.79 -6.19 5.60
CA GLY A 207 -0.67 -5.79 4.72
C GLY A 207 -1.09 -5.00 3.48
N ILE A 208 -2.32 -4.49 3.44
CA ILE A 208 -2.80 -3.58 2.40
C ILE A 208 -2.29 -2.18 2.71
N THR A 209 -1.69 -1.51 1.74
CA THR A 209 -1.12 -0.17 1.96
C THR A 209 -2.18 0.91 1.93
N GLU A 210 -1.92 2.06 2.57
CA GLU A 210 -2.77 3.25 2.46
C GLU A 210 -3.03 3.64 1.00
N LEU A 211 -1.99 3.57 0.18
CA LEU A 211 -2.06 3.91 -1.24
C LEU A 211 -3.03 2.98 -1.99
N ASP A 212 -3.02 1.69 -1.68
CA ASP A 212 -3.96 0.72 -2.25
C ASP A 212 -5.41 1.04 -1.86
N LEU A 213 -5.66 1.39 -0.59
CA LEU A 213 -7.00 1.78 -0.12
C LEU A 213 -7.50 3.03 -0.86
N ARG A 214 -6.63 4.04 -1.04
CA ARG A 214 -6.94 5.23 -1.84
C ARG A 214 -7.24 4.89 -3.30
N LYS A 215 -6.49 3.95 -3.89
CA LYS A 215 -6.71 3.48 -5.27
C LYS A 215 -8.06 2.77 -5.43
N VAL A 216 -8.46 1.94 -4.46
CA VAL A 216 -9.77 1.27 -4.48
C VAL A 216 -10.91 2.28 -4.44
N VAL A 217 -10.81 3.32 -3.60
CA VAL A 217 -11.79 4.40 -3.55
C VAL A 217 -11.88 5.13 -4.90
N ALA A 218 -10.72 5.50 -5.48
CA ALA A 218 -10.66 6.19 -6.76
C ALA A 218 -11.21 5.32 -7.91
N TYR A 219 -10.87 4.04 -7.95
CA TYR A 219 -11.35 3.09 -8.96
C TYR A 219 -12.87 2.93 -8.92
N CYS A 220 -13.45 2.74 -7.73
CA CYS A 220 -14.90 2.64 -7.60
C CYS A 220 -15.61 3.96 -7.96
N ALA A 221 -15.05 5.09 -7.58
CA ALA A 221 -15.65 6.39 -7.83
C ALA A 221 -15.58 6.82 -9.31
N LEU A 222 -14.41 6.67 -9.93
CA LEU A 222 -14.10 7.18 -11.27
C LEU A 222 -14.33 6.14 -12.36
N GLU A 223 -13.64 5.00 -12.30
CA GLU A 223 -13.69 3.99 -13.37
C GLU A 223 -15.07 3.32 -13.46
N LEU A 224 -15.65 2.94 -12.31
CA LEU A 224 -17.00 2.35 -12.29
C LEU A 224 -18.11 3.42 -12.36
N GLY A 225 -17.76 4.70 -12.28
CA GLY A 225 -18.69 5.83 -12.33
C GLY A 225 -19.71 5.83 -11.19
N TRP A 226 -19.38 5.29 -10.02
CA TRP A 226 -20.33 5.21 -8.90
C TRP A 226 -20.66 6.59 -8.33
N ARG A 227 -19.81 7.59 -8.57
CA ARG A 227 -20.09 8.99 -8.22
C ARG A 227 -21.30 9.54 -8.97
N ASP A 228 -21.40 9.24 -10.25
CA ASP A 228 -22.38 9.83 -11.16
C ASP A 228 -23.69 9.02 -11.21
N LYS A 229 -23.63 7.74 -10.82
CA LYS A 229 -24.81 6.86 -10.72
C LYS A 229 -25.43 6.93 -9.32
N PRO A 230 -26.62 7.54 -9.14
CA PRO A 230 -27.24 7.73 -7.81
C PRO A 230 -27.49 6.40 -7.08
N ASP A 231 -27.83 5.34 -7.82
CA ASP A 231 -28.06 4.00 -7.25
C ASP A 231 -26.80 3.36 -6.69
N MET A 232 -25.64 3.69 -7.25
CA MET A 232 -24.35 3.12 -6.86
C MET A 232 -23.62 3.98 -5.83
N LYS A 233 -23.92 5.28 -5.80
CA LYS A 233 -23.38 6.24 -4.83
C LYS A 233 -23.61 5.82 -3.38
N LYS A 234 -24.74 5.17 -3.07
CA LYS A 234 -25.05 4.65 -1.72
C LYS A 234 -24.06 3.59 -1.23
N TYR A 235 -23.35 2.93 -2.13
CA TYR A 235 -22.36 1.89 -1.83
C TYR A 235 -20.94 2.44 -1.65
N LEU A 236 -20.69 3.74 -1.89
CA LEU A 236 -19.43 4.41 -1.54
C LEU A 236 -19.36 4.68 -0.02
N ARG A 237 -19.32 3.60 0.77
CA ARG A 237 -19.23 3.63 2.23
C ARG A 237 -18.05 2.77 2.70
N PRO A 238 -17.43 3.11 3.85
CA PRO A 238 -16.35 2.32 4.41
C PRO A 238 -16.73 0.84 4.61
N GLU A 239 -17.96 0.58 5.08
CA GLU A 239 -18.47 -0.77 5.32
C GLU A 239 -18.52 -1.61 4.03
N THR A 240 -18.99 -1.03 2.94
CA THR A 240 -19.12 -1.77 1.68
C THR A 240 -17.75 -2.02 1.05
N LEU A 241 -16.90 -1.00 1.00
CA LEU A 241 -15.62 -1.04 0.29
C LEU A 241 -14.53 -1.77 1.08
N PHE A 242 -14.45 -1.57 2.40
CA PHE A 242 -13.39 -2.13 3.25
C PHE A 242 -13.83 -3.38 4.03
N SER A 243 -15.04 -3.89 3.78
CA SER A 243 -15.40 -5.25 4.17
C SER A 243 -14.44 -6.27 3.55
N PRO A 244 -14.23 -7.45 4.18
CA PRO A 244 -13.35 -8.49 3.63
C PRO A 244 -13.71 -8.90 2.20
N LYS A 245 -15.02 -8.94 1.89
CA LYS A 245 -15.54 -9.29 0.57
C LYS A 245 -15.40 -8.14 -0.44
N GLY A 246 -15.64 -6.91 -0.01
CA GLY A 246 -15.53 -5.72 -0.85
C GLY A 246 -14.09 -5.48 -1.29
N ILE A 247 -13.15 -5.47 -0.35
CA ILE A 247 -11.76 -5.16 -0.65
C ILE A 247 -11.14 -6.21 -1.59
N SER A 248 -11.40 -7.50 -1.34
CA SER A 248 -10.88 -8.59 -2.18
C SER A 248 -11.40 -8.52 -3.61
N LYS A 249 -12.59 -7.96 -3.84
CA LYS A 249 -13.19 -7.84 -5.16
C LYS A 249 -12.55 -6.72 -6.00
N TYR A 250 -12.17 -5.62 -5.36
CA TYR A 250 -11.75 -4.40 -6.08
C TYR A 250 -10.25 -4.12 -6.01
N LEU A 251 -9.52 -4.73 -5.07
CA LEU A 251 -8.09 -4.45 -4.85
C LEU A 251 -7.23 -4.72 -6.09
N ASP A 252 -7.37 -5.89 -6.71
CA ASP A 252 -6.55 -6.27 -7.87
C ASP A 252 -6.90 -5.43 -9.11
N ALA A 253 -8.18 -5.16 -9.32
CA ALA A 253 -8.65 -4.30 -10.41
C ALA A 253 -8.15 -2.85 -10.24
N ALA A 254 -8.23 -2.30 -9.02
CA ALA A 254 -7.74 -0.95 -8.70
C ALA A 254 -6.22 -0.83 -8.87
N ARG A 255 -5.46 -1.87 -8.49
CA ARG A 255 -4.00 -1.92 -8.70
C ARG A 255 -3.64 -1.96 -10.18
N SER A 256 -4.36 -2.74 -10.98
CA SER A 256 -4.16 -2.80 -12.42
C SER A 256 -4.49 -1.47 -13.09
N TRP A 257 -5.63 -0.88 -12.75
CA TRP A 257 -6.09 0.41 -13.29
C TRP A 257 -5.11 1.55 -12.98
N SER A 258 -4.60 1.62 -11.75
CA SER A 258 -3.59 2.62 -11.39
C SER A 258 -2.31 2.48 -12.20
N ARG A 259 -1.85 1.25 -12.47
CA ARG A 259 -0.65 1.06 -13.32
C ARG A 259 -0.87 1.58 -14.75
N THR A 260 -2.08 1.43 -15.27
CA THR A 260 -2.45 1.96 -16.58
C THR A 260 -2.44 3.49 -16.58
N LEU A 261 -2.98 4.13 -15.54
CA LEU A 261 -2.94 5.60 -15.38
C LEU A 261 -1.53 6.14 -15.22
N ASP A 262 -0.69 5.48 -14.42
CA ASP A 262 0.71 5.86 -14.22
C ASP A 262 1.51 5.75 -15.54
N GLY A 263 1.13 4.82 -16.43
CA GLY A 263 1.73 4.69 -17.78
C GLY A 263 1.16 5.64 -18.84
N ILE A 264 -0.05 6.19 -18.65
CA ILE A 264 -0.64 7.17 -19.58
C ILE A 264 -0.07 8.58 -19.36
N GLY A 265 0.35 8.91 -18.14
CA GLY A 265 1.06 10.16 -17.84
C GLY A 265 2.39 10.33 -18.59
N GLU A 266 3.00 9.23 -19.05
CA GLU A 266 4.25 9.24 -19.83
C GLU A 266 4.00 9.44 -21.35
N LEU A 267 2.79 9.13 -21.84
CA LEU A 267 2.42 9.30 -23.25
C LEU A 267 1.81 10.68 -23.56
N GLU A 268 1.10 11.29 -22.61
CA GLU A 268 0.55 12.64 -22.82
C GLU A 268 1.64 13.73 -22.78
N HIS A 269 2.73 13.52 -22.03
CA HIS A 269 3.89 14.41 -22.06
C HIS A 269 4.74 14.28 -23.34
N ALA A 270 4.73 13.11 -24.00
CA ALA A 270 5.47 12.91 -25.25
C ALA A 270 4.78 13.54 -26.47
N GLN A 271 3.45 13.74 -26.44
CA GLN A 271 2.71 14.38 -27.54
C GLN A 271 2.68 15.92 -27.47
N ALA A 272 2.96 16.54 -26.32
CA ALA A 272 2.99 18.01 -26.20
C ALA A 272 4.29 18.67 -26.71
N VAL A 273 5.34 17.89 -27.00
CA VAL A 273 6.67 18.41 -27.42
C VAL A 273 6.91 18.25 -28.93
N GLY A 274 6.03 17.55 -29.66
CA GLY A 274 6.17 17.27 -31.10
C GLY A 274 5.40 18.18 -32.05
N GLY A 275 4.82 19.28 -31.57
CA GLY A 275 3.89 20.14 -32.32
C GLY A 275 4.37 21.58 -32.51
N ALA A 276 5.65 21.80 -32.76
CA ALA A 276 6.17 23.09 -33.22
C ALA A 276 7.30 22.85 -34.23
N ALA A 277 6.91 22.64 -35.48
CA ALA A 277 7.76 22.75 -36.67
C ALA A 277 7.02 23.63 -37.68
#